data_AF-A0A1I2NU98-F1
#
_entry.id   AF-A0A1I2NU98-F1
#
_cell.length_a   1.000
_cell.length_b   1.000
_cell.length_c   1.000
_cell.angle_alpha   90.00
_cell.angle_beta   90.00
_cell.angle_gamma   90.00
#
_symmetry.space_group_name_H-M   'P 1'
#
loop_
_entity.id
_entity.type
_entity.pdbx_description
1 polymer ?
#
loop_
_entity_poly.entity_id
_entity_poly.type
_entity_poly.pdbx_seq_one_letter_code
_entity_poly.pdbx_strand_id
1 'polypeptide(L)'
;MFTSTDLLSLPYFKILHNDNNIIELQSKNTKHCWKILQIGPNDYDLMHKHHIKHNYHFQCSYPNLFDIVLEIVNHDEFQLRGRKPVKYAWQNKNSYFDELIRIYGIYA
;
A
#
# COMPACT_ATOMS: atom_id res chain seq x y z
N MET A 1 0.24 -13.30 -10.29
CA MET A 1 0.89 -11.98 -10.35
C MET A 1 -0.16 -10.91 -10.09
N PHE A 2 0.05 -10.10 -9.05
CA PHE A 2 -0.83 -8.99 -8.70
C PHE A 2 -0.66 -7.82 -9.68
N THR A 3 -1.76 -7.21 -10.09
CA THR A 3 -1.80 -6.17 -11.14
C THR A 3 -2.40 -4.86 -10.63
N SER A 4 -2.32 -3.80 -11.43
CA SER A 4 -3.02 -2.54 -11.16
C SER A 4 -4.54 -2.73 -11.08
N THR A 5 -5.11 -3.66 -11.85
CA THR A 5 -6.54 -3.98 -11.78
C THR A 5 -6.90 -4.58 -10.41
N ASP A 6 -6.06 -5.48 -9.89
CA ASP A 6 -6.25 -6.03 -8.54
C ASP A 6 -6.23 -4.92 -7.50
N LEU A 7 -5.21 -4.05 -7.53
CA LEU A 7 -5.09 -2.89 -6.63
C LEU A 7 -6.33 -1.98 -6.65
N LEU A 8 -6.81 -1.63 -7.84
CA LEU A 8 -7.95 -0.73 -8.01
C LEU A 8 -9.27 -1.39 -7.55
N SER A 9 -9.34 -2.71 -7.53
CA SER A 9 -10.49 -3.47 -7.03
C SER A 9 -10.51 -3.59 -5.50
N LEU A 10 -9.38 -3.35 -4.82
CA LEU A 10 -9.28 -3.53 -3.37
C LEU A 10 -10.21 -2.55 -2.62
N PRO A 11 -11.12 -3.03 -1.76
CA PRO A 11 -12.03 -2.16 -1.02
C PRO A 11 -11.31 -1.29 0.02
N TYR A 12 -10.04 -1.59 0.31
CA TYR A 12 -9.19 -0.89 1.27
C TYR A 12 -8.91 0.57 0.89
N PHE A 13 -8.83 0.86 -0.42
CA PHE A 13 -8.42 2.16 -0.93
C PHE A 13 -9.61 2.94 -1.49
N LYS A 14 -9.53 4.27 -1.34
CA LYS A 14 -10.26 5.21 -2.18
C LYS A 14 -9.30 5.68 -3.27
N ILE A 15 -9.67 5.47 -4.53
CA ILE A 15 -8.88 5.97 -5.66
C ILE A 15 -9.07 7.47 -5.75
N LEU A 16 -7.96 8.22 -5.77
CA LEU A 16 -7.96 9.67 -5.92
C LEU A 16 -7.65 10.06 -7.37
N HIS A 17 -6.69 9.36 -7.99
CA HIS A 17 -6.28 9.56 -9.36
C HIS A 17 -5.69 8.26 -9.91
N ASN A 18 -5.90 8.00 -11.20
CA ASN A 18 -5.35 6.84 -11.90
C ASN A 18 -5.01 7.24 -13.33
N ASP A 19 -3.73 7.19 -13.65
CA ASP A 19 -3.15 7.42 -14.97
C ASP A 19 -2.12 6.33 -15.27
N ASN A 20 -1.67 6.20 -16.51
CA ASN A 20 -0.91 5.05 -17.01
C ASN A 20 0.25 4.59 -16.11
N ASN A 21 1.03 5.53 -15.56
CA ASN A 21 2.18 5.22 -14.70
C ASN A 21 2.03 5.77 -13.27
N ILE A 22 0.87 6.34 -12.93
CA ILE A 22 0.67 7.03 -11.65
C ILE A 22 -0.67 6.63 -11.06
N ILE A 23 -0.64 6.05 -9.86
CA ILE A 23 -1.84 5.74 -9.09
C ILE A 23 -1.79 6.51 -7.77
N GLU A 24 -2.73 7.42 -7.56
CA GLU A 24 -2.93 8.08 -6.27
C GLU A 24 -4.10 7.45 -5.52
N LEU A 25 -3.82 7.04 -4.29
CA LEU A 25 -4.75 6.33 -3.42
C LEU A 25 -4.85 7.05 -2.08
N GLN A 26 -5.99 6.90 -1.42
CA GLN A 26 -6.16 7.22 -0.02
C GLN A 26 -6.55 5.96 0.75
N SER A 27 -5.82 5.66 1.82
CA SER A 27 -6.23 4.62 2.76
C SER A 27 -7.55 5.01 3.41
N LYS A 28 -8.55 4.12 3.36
CA LYS A 28 -9.82 4.37 4.06
C LYS A 28 -9.67 4.31 5.58
N ASN A 29 -8.64 3.62 6.08
CA ASN A 29 -8.40 3.39 7.51
C ASN A 29 -7.66 4.54 8.18
N THR A 30 -6.59 5.06 7.56
CA THR A 30 -5.75 6.12 8.14
C THR A 30 -5.97 7.49 7.52
N LYS A 31 -6.67 7.56 6.38
CA LYS A 31 -6.82 8.77 5.53
C LYS A 31 -5.50 9.29 4.93
N HIS A 32 -4.39 8.59 5.14
CA HIS A 32 -3.12 8.87 4.49
C HIS A 32 -3.26 8.72 2.97
N CYS A 33 -2.53 9.57 2.26
CA CYS A 33 -2.51 9.54 0.80
C CYS A 33 -1.19 8.93 0.34
N TRP A 34 -1.31 8.09 -0.67
CA TRP A 34 -0.22 7.34 -1.28
C TRP A 34 -0.21 7.67 -2.77
N LYS A 35 0.98 7.73 -3.34
CA LYS A 35 1.17 7.89 -4.78
C LYS A 35 2.20 6.86 -5.21
N ILE A 36 1.77 5.99 -6.10
CA ILE A 36 2.59 4.92 -6.67
C ILE A 36 3.00 5.38 -8.06
N LEU A 37 4.30 5.41 -8.32
CA LEU A 37 4.88 5.81 -9.59
C LEU A 37 5.56 4.59 -10.20
N GLN A 38 5.11 4.16 -11.38
CA GLN A 38 5.82 3.13 -12.14
C GLN A 38 6.94 3.81 -12.95
N ILE A 39 8.17 3.67 -12.46
CA ILE A 39 9.37 4.28 -13.06
C ILE A 39 10.05 3.34 -14.07
N GLY A 40 9.76 2.04 -14.00
CA GLY A 40 10.21 1.03 -14.95
C GLY A 40 9.29 -0.20 -14.97
N PRO A 41 9.59 -1.21 -15.80
CA PRO A 41 8.77 -2.42 -15.90
C PRO A 41 8.59 -3.14 -14.56
N ASN A 42 9.64 -3.17 -13.74
CA ASN A 42 9.69 -3.81 -12.43
C ASN A 42 10.28 -2.85 -11.40
N ASP A 43 9.84 -1.59 -11.41
CA ASP A 43 10.35 -0.59 -10.47
C ASP A 43 9.27 0.45 -10.16
N TYR A 44 8.93 0.55 -8.88
CA TYR A 44 7.85 1.36 -8.36
C TYR A 44 8.34 2.21 -7.19
N ASP A 45 8.17 3.53 -7.32
CA ASP A 45 8.36 4.45 -6.22
C ASP A 45 7.05 4.67 -5.47
N LEU A 46 7.12 4.59 -4.14
CA LEU A 46 6.03 4.93 -3.24
C LEU A 46 6.29 6.30 -2.61
N MET A 47 5.32 7.18 -2.79
CA MET A 47 5.27 8.50 -2.20
C MET A 47 4.16 8.55 -1.14
N HIS A 48 4.41 9.20 -0.02
CA HIS A 48 3.50 9.28 1.12
C HIS A 48 3.20 10.71 1.55
N LYS A 49 1.99 10.93 2.08
CA LYS A 49 1.67 12.09 2.92
C LYS A 49 0.56 11.76 3.91
N HIS A 50 0.66 12.34 5.10
CA HIS A 50 -0.33 12.13 6.16
C HIS A 50 -1.68 12.79 5.90
N HIS A 51 -1.72 13.92 5.19
CA HIS A 51 -2.94 14.68 4.94
C HIS A 51 -2.96 15.21 3.51
N ILE A 52 -4.15 15.38 2.93
CA ILE A 52 -4.30 15.79 1.52
C ILE A 52 -3.60 17.12 1.19
N LYS A 53 -3.53 18.03 2.17
CA LYS A 53 -2.89 19.34 2.05
C LYS A 53 -1.36 19.32 2.17
N HIS A 54 -0.77 18.21 2.61
CA HIS A 54 0.68 18.10 2.73
C HIS A 54 1.32 17.79 1.38
N ASN A 55 2.61 18.07 1.28
CA ASN A 55 3.41 17.63 0.16
C ASN A 55 3.73 16.14 0.30
N TYR A 56 3.83 15.46 -0.84
CA TYR A 56 4.31 14.08 -0.90
C TYR A 56 5.80 14.04 -0.57
N HIS A 57 6.24 13.01 0.16
CA HIS A 57 7.63 12.66 0.38
C HIS A 57 7.88 11.21 0.01
N PHE A 58 9.11 10.89 -0.37
CA PHE A 58 9.49 9.53 -0.73
C PHE A 58 9.41 8.62 0.49
N GLN A 59 8.78 7.45 0.30
CA GLN A 59 8.67 6.41 1.33
C GLN A 59 9.69 5.30 1.06
N CYS A 60 9.60 4.67 -0.11
CA CYS A 60 10.42 3.51 -0.49
C CYS A 60 10.26 3.20 -1.98
N SER A 61 11.05 2.25 -2.47
CA SER A 61 10.92 1.67 -3.81
C SER A 61 10.91 0.15 -3.72
N TYR A 62 10.12 -0.51 -4.57
CA TYR A 62 10.04 -1.96 -4.67
C TYR A 62 9.92 -2.41 -6.14
N PRO A 63 10.39 -3.63 -6.46
CA PRO A 63 10.39 -4.11 -7.83
C PRO A 63 9.03 -4.59 -8.34
N ASN A 64 8.03 -4.71 -7.46
CA ASN A 64 6.69 -5.14 -7.83
C ASN A 64 5.62 -4.36 -7.07
N LEU A 65 4.44 -4.27 -7.67
CA LEU A 65 3.31 -3.53 -7.13
C LEU A 65 2.74 -4.17 -5.86
N PHE A 66 2.89 -5.48 -5.68
CA PHE A 66 2.33 -6.17 -4.52
C PHE A 66 3.05 -5.77 -3.23
N ASP A 67 4.39 -5.74 -3.25
CA ASP A 67 5.22 -5.31 -2.12
C ASP A 67 4.92 -3.84 -1.74
N ILE A 68 4.67 -2.98 -2.73
CA ILE A 68 4.22 -1.60 -2.49
C ILE A 68 2.92 -1.58 -1.69
N VAL A 69 1.93 -2.41 -2.08
CA VAL A 69 0.64 -2.48 -1.38
C VAL A 69 0.81 -3.06 0.03
N LEU A 70 1.64 -4.07 0.20
CA LEU A 70 1.97 -4.64 1.50
C LEU A 70 2.62 -3.61 2.43
N GLU A 71 3.54 -2.78 1.92
CA GLU A 71 4.16 -1.70 2.69
C GLU A 71 3.13 -0.66 3.13
N ILE A 72 2.20 -0.27 2.25
CA ILE A 72 1.12 0.66 2.59
C ILE A 72 0.26 0.11 3.74
N VAL A 73 -0.18 -1.15 3.63
CA VAL A 73 -1.04 -1.79 4.62
C VAL A 73 -0.30 -1.97 5.95
N ASN A 74 0.96 -2.41 5.91
CA ASN A 74 1.80 -2.54 7.10
C ASN A 74 2.02 -1.20 7.80
N HIS A 75 2.31 -0.13 7.04
CA HIS A 75 2.44 1.22 7.59
C HIS A 75 1.12 1.68 8.24
N ASP A 76 -0.02 1.45 7.59
CA ASP A 76 -1.32 1.80 8.16
C ASP A 76 -1.60 1.04 9.47
N GLU A 77 -1.31 -0.26 9.52
CA GLU A 77 -1.45 -1.04 10.75
C GLU A 77 -0.57 -0.51 11.87
N PHE A 78 0.67 -0.14 11.57
CA PHE A 78 1.56 0.50 12.54
C PHE A 78 0.93 1.79 13.08
N GLN A 79 0.31 2.62 12.23
CA GLN A 79 -0.36 3.86 12.65
C GLN A 79 -1.61 3.57 13.49
N LEU A 80 -2.46 2.63 13.08
CA LEU A 80 -3.69 2.24 13.79
C LEU A 80 -3.39 1.64 15.18
N ARG A 81 -2.25 0.96 15.34
CA ARG A 81 -1.79 0.41 16.63
C ARG A 81 -1.13 1.45 17.54
N GLY A 82 -1.19 2.74 17.20
CA GLY A 82 -0.57 3.81 17.95
C GLY A 82 0.95 3.83 17.83
N ARG A 83 1.47 3.52 16.64
CA ARG A 83 2.90 3.55 16.30
C ARG A 83 3.76 2.61 17.16
N LYS A 84 3.17 1.48 17.54
CA LYS A 84 3.88 0.40 18.22
C LYS A 84 4.32 -0.62 17.18
N PRO A 85 5.57 -1.11 17.25
CA PRO A 85 6.06 -2.10 16.30
C PRO A 85 5.17 -3.35 16.30
N VAL A 86 4.89 -3.87 15.12
CA VAL A 86 4.18 -5.13 14.93
C VAL A 86 5.11 -6.24 15.44
N LYS A 87 4.79 -6.85 16.58
CA LYS A 87 5.50 -8.05 17.03
C LYS A 87 5.09 -9.20 16.10
N TYR A 88 6.00 -9.65 15.23
CA TYR A 88 5.76 -10.75 14.26
C TYR A 88 5.17 -12.03 14.88
N ALA A 89 5.37 -12.27 16.18
CA ALA A 89 4.74 -13.39 16.90
C ALA A 89 3.19 -13.32 16.97
N TRP A 90 2.60 -12.18 16.58
CA TRP A 90 1.16 -11.93 16.55
C TRP A 90 0.77 -11.19 15.26
N GLN A 91 1.18 -11.71 14.09
CA GLN A 91 0.33 -11.51 12.91
C GLN A 91 -1.07 -11.98 13.32
N ASN A 92 -1.94 -11.00 13.50
CA ASN A 92 -3.32 -11.22 13.85
C ASN A 92 -3.85 -11.93 12.62
N LYS A 93 -4.09 -13.25 12.64
CA LYS A 93 -4.45 -14.08 11.45
C LYS A 93 -5.67 -13.57 10.64
N ASN A 94 -6.24 -12.44 11.03
CA ASN A 94 -7.34 -11.69 10.45
C ASN A 94 -6.93 -10.25 10.03
N SER A 95 -5.63 -9.96 9.88
CA SER A 95 -5.15 -8.67 9.40
C SER A 95 -5.31 -8.56 7.88
N TYR A 96 -5.48 -7.34 7.36
CA TYR A 96 -5.61 -7.17 5.92
C TYR A 96 -4.32 -7.53 5.18
N PHE A 97 -3.17 -7.32 5.84
CA PHE A 97 -1.87 -7.78 5.34
C PHE A 97 -1.87 -9.30 5.13
N ASP A 98 -2.26 -10.06 6.16
CA ASP A 98 -2.29 -11.53 6.10
C ASP A 98 -3.32 -12.03 5.07
N GLU A 99 -4.45 -11.34 4.93
CA GLU A 99 -5.45 -11.63 3.90
C GLU A 99 -4.87 -11.44 2.49
N LEU A 100 -4.15 -10.35 2.23
CA LEU A 100 -3.49 -10.11 0.94
C LEU A 100 -2.45 -11.19 0.65
N ILE A 101 -1.60 -11.56 1.62
CA ILE A 101 -0.62 -12.65 1.47
C ILE A 101 -1.33 -13.97 1.15
N ARG A 102 -2.45 -14.27 1.82
CA ARG A 102 -3.21 -15.50 1.57
C ARG A 102 -3.81 -15.55 0.17
N ILE A 103 -4.33 -14.43 -0.33
CA ILE A 103 -5.01 -14.37 -1.64
C ILE A 103 -3.99 -14.30 -2.78
N TYR A 104 -2.95 -13.46 -2.65
CA TYR A 104 -2.05 -13.12 -3.74
C TYR A 104 -0.61 -13.63 -3.55
N GLY A 105 -0.17 -13.90 -2.32
CA GLY A 105 1.21 -14.24 -2.00
C GLY A 105 1.68 -15.64 -2.47
N ILE A 106 0.76 -16.51 -2.91
CA ILE A 106 1.11 -17.82 -3.49
C ILE A 106 1.47 -17.68 -4.99
N TYR A 107 1.18 -16.53 -5.60
CA TYR A 107 1.39 -16.24 -7.03
C TYR A 107 2.23 -14.97 -7.27
N ALA A 108 2.95 -14.51 -6.26
CA ALA A 108 3.85 -13.35 -6.31
C ALA A 108 5.28 -13.78 -6.65
#